data_AF-A0A2A9PHL6-F1
#
_entry.id   AF-A0A2A9PHL6-F1
#
_cell.length_a   1.000
_cell.length_b   1.000
_cell.length_c   1.000
_cell.angle_alpha   90.00
_cell.angle_beta   90.00
_cell.angle_gamma   90.00
#
_symmetry.space_group_name_H-M   'P 1'
#
loop_
_entity.id
_entity.type
_entity.pdbx_description
1 polymer ?
#
loop_
_entity_poly.entity_id
_entity_poly.type
_entity_poly.pdbx_seq_one_letter_code
_entity_poly.pdbx_strand_id
1 'polypeptide(L)'
;MGVYVEWKNQAREPDSQYIQYVYDNGKTMLVICFYKEQAELFNSPDIRSFEVDINYKHLSGTKDVEAIWAWYSPVHQRILPLLRVFMNSEDPALLTFMYYQVHKILQQRFGIELKWKHLHGTGLIGQTADQDWKNIIGFCKYLTKIDDERRPWQWQAKHAMRFCHVHFQRGVDKHCPRGGRNPRSRHHRMMSLLHARSQEEYIGILDGLQNEPGLEHWILHKRHLVIRAGLNQSCSAISQEDWNSMQSHTNTTEVLHDISYRWSGRYVTLLTCIKSCQKQDLVALSLYDTNTRFGVSIGYQDTSLTGRYPLASYLVRSSTRGIIYPKPL
;
A
#
# COMPACT_ATOMS: atom_id res chain seq x y z
N MET A 1 -27.00 -5.23 -4.89
CA MET A 1 -25.74 -5.41 -4.15
C MET A 1 -25.76 -4.53 -2.89
N GLY A 2 -25.52 -5.08 -1.70
CA GLY A 2 -25.63 -4.32 -0.43
C GLY A 2 -24.72 -3.09 -0.34
N VAL A 3 -23.55 -3.12 -1.00
CA VAL A 3 -22.61 -2.00 -1.06
C VAL A 3 -23.21 -0.77 -1.76
N TYR A 4 -23.94 -0.96 -2.85
CA TYR A 4 -24.58 0.15 -3.59
C TYR A 4 -25.68 0.83 -2.77
N VAL A 5 -26.44 0.05 -2.00
CA VAL A 5 -27.47 0.59 -1.10
C VAL A 5 -26.82 1.40 0.03
N GLU A 6 -25.78 0.85 0.66
CA GLU A 6 -25.01 1.56 1.69
C GLU A 6 -24.40 2.86 1.15
N TRP A 7 -23.79 2.82 -0.05
CA TRP A 7 -23.23 4.01 -0.70
C TRP A 7 -24.27 5.12 -0.88
N LYS A 8 -25.47 4.78 -1.39
CA LYS A 8 -26.58 5.74 -1.53
C LYS A 8 -27.08 6.27 -0.20
N ASN A 9 -27.09 5.44 0.85
CA ASN A 9 -27.50 5.87 2.18
C ASN A 9 -26.48 6.84 2.78
N GLN A 10 -25.19 6.52 2.70
CA GLN A 10 -24.10 7.39 3.17
C GLN A 10 -24.04 8.71 2.38
N ALA A 11 -24.43 8.71 1.11
CA ALA A 11 -24.50 9.95 0.31
C ALA A 11 -25.48 11.01 0.85
N ARG A 12 -26.36 10.64 1.79
CA ARG A 12 -27.25 11.60 2.50
C ARG A 12 -26.51 12.38 3.58
N GLU A 13 -25.35 11.90 4.02
CA GLU A 13 -24.47 12.54 5.00
C GLU A 13 -23.06 12.68 4.41
N PRO A 14 -22.84 13.65 3.51
CA PRO A 14 -21.61 13.70 2.72
C PRO A 14 -20.31 13.82 3.52
N ASP A 15 -20.35 14.40 4.72
CA ASP A 15 -19.19 14.55 5.60
C ASP A 15 -18.81 13.25 6.33
N SER A 16 -19.76 12.34 6.58
CA SER A 16 -19.50 11.05 7.25
C SER A 16 -19.36 9.88 6.26
N GLN A 17 -19.57 10.14 4.97
CA GLN A 17 -19.52 9.13 3.92
C GLN A 17 -18.12 8.54 3.79
N TYR A 18 -18.05 7.20 3.84
CA TYR A 18 -16.80 6.45 3.69
C TYR A 18 -16.69 5.77 2.33
N ILE A 19 -17.78 5.21 1.81
CA ILE A 19 -17.80 4.67 0.44
C ILE A 19 -17.92 5.85 -0.51
N GLN A 20 -16.86 6.18 -1.24
CA GLN A 20 -16.81 7.37 -2.10
C GLN A 20 -17.36 7.11 -3.49
N TYR A 21 -17.16 5.89 -4.01
CA TYR A 21 -17.57 5.53 -5.36
C TYR A 21 -17.84 4.04 -5.48
N VAL A 22 -18.86 3.69 -6.26
CA VAL A 22 -19.23 2.32 -6.62
C VAL A 22 -19.43 2.25 -8.13
N TYR A 23 -18.68 1.39 -8.79
CA TYR A 23 -18.89 0.98 -10.17
C TYR A 23 -19.05 -0.53 -10.22
N ASP A 24 -20.16 -0.98 -10.82
CA ASP A 24 -20.42 -2.39 -11.05
C ASP A 24 -21.26 -2.51 -12.34
N ASN A 25 -20.69 -3.19 -13.34
CA ASN A 25 -21.37 -3.48 -14.60
C ASN A 25 -21.64 -4.99 -14.80
N GLY A 26 -21.50 -5.79 -13.72
CA GLY A 26 -21.60 -7.25 -13.74
C GLY A 26 -20.34 -7.99 -14.18
N LYS A 27 -19.40 -7.32 -14.85
CA LYS A 27 -18.08 -7.87 -15.24
C LYS A 27 -16.92 -7.25 -14.48
N THR A 28 -17.04 -5.97 -14.16
CA THR A 28 -16.03 -5.16 -13.51
C THR A 28 -16.65 -4.49 -12.31
N MET A 29 -16.01 -4.67 -11.16
CA MET A 29 -16.39 -4.03 -9.91
C MET A 29 -15.22 -3.17 -9.42
N LEU A 30 -15.54 -1.95 -8.98
CA LEU A 30 -14.63 -1.03 -8.31
C LEU A 30 -15.39 -0.32 -7.20
N VAL A 31 -14.89 -0.41 -5.97
CA VAL A 31 -15.41 0.33 -4.82
C VAL A 31 -14.26 1.10 -4.20
N ILE A 32 -14.36 2.43 -4.15
CA ILE A 32 -13.35 3.30 -3.56
C ILE A 32 -13.86 3.80 -2.21
N CYS A 33 -13.05 3.64 -1.17
CA CYS A 33 -13.41 3.97 0.21
C CYS A 33 -12.33 4.83 0.86
N PHE A 34 -12.75 5.93 1.48
CA PHE A 34 -11.95 6.79 2.36
C PHE A 34 -12.87 7.84 3.02
N TYR A 35 -12.44 8.38 4.16
CA TYR A 35 -13.06 9.52 4.83
C TYR A 35 -12.57 10.84 4.25
N LYS A 36 -13.33 11.91 4.46
CA LYS A 36 -12.96 13.27 4.05
C LYS A 36 -11.58 13.68 4.60
N GLU A 37 -11.31 13.35 5.86
CA GLU A 37 -10.04 13.62 6.54
C GLU A 37 -8.87 12.90 5.85
N GLN A 38 -9.08 11.68 5.32
CA GLN A 38 -8.07 11.00 4.52
C GLN A 38 -7.87 11.65 3.15
N ALA A 39 -8.93 12.22 2.56
CA ALA A 39 -8.82 12.99 1.32
C ALA A 39 -7.92 14.22 1.54
N GLU A 40 -8.17 14.96 2.62
CA GLU A 40 -7.43 16.17 2.99
C GLU A 40 -5.93 15.92 3.20
N LEU A 41 -5.53 14.70 3.61
CA LEU A 41 -4.13 14.32 3.70
C LEU A 41 -3.37 14.45 2.36
N PHE A 42 -4.04 14.29 1.21
CA PHE A 42 -3.39 14.48 -0.10
C PHE A 42 -2.96 15.93 -0.38
N ASN A 43 -3.48 16.91 0.37
CA ASN A 43 -3.01 18.30 0.33
C ASN A 43 -1.90 18.60 1.34
N SER A 44 -1.54 17.65 2.21
CA SER A 44 -0.49 17.85 3.19
C SER A 44 0.88 17.97 2.51
N PRO A 45 1.70 18.98 2.86
CA PRO A 45 3.06 19.10 2.35
C PRO A 45 3.97 17.94 2.78
N ASP A 46 3.60 17.22 3.84
CA ASP A 46 4.36 16.08 4.36
C ASP A 46 4.18 14.81 3.51
N ILE A 47 3.07 14.71 2.78
CA ILE A 47 2.78 13.57 1.90
C ILE A 47 3.32 13.89 0.52
N ARG A 48 4.59 13.51 0.30
CA ARG A 48 5.27 13.66 -1.00
C ARG A 48 5.26 12.38 -1.84
N SER A 49 4.93 11.25 -1.22
CA SER A 49 4.76 9.95 -1.89
C SER A 49 3.90 9.04 -1.01
N PHE A 50 3.33 8.01 -1.60
CA PHE A 50 2.58 6.98 -0.88
C PHE A 50 2.97 5.59 -1.36
N GLU A 51 2.65 4.59 -0.55
CA GLU A 51 2.80 3.18 -0.87
C GLU A 51 1.50 2.63 -1.42
N VAL A 52 1.58 1.73 -2.41
CA VAL A 52 0.44 0.95 -2.88
C VAL A 52 0.76 -0.52 -2.75
N ASP A 53 -0.08 -1.23 -1.99
CA ASP A 53 -0.02 -2.68 -1.88
C ASP A 53 -1.36 -3.30 -2.29
N ILE A 54 -1.28 -4.34 -3.10
CA ILE A 54 -2.43 -5.02 -3.69
C ILE A 54 -2.43 -6.46 -3.18
N ASN A 55 -3.54 -6.88 -2.57
CA ASN A 55 -3.64 -8.22 -1.99
C ASN A 55 -5.01 -8.84 -2.21
N TYR A 56 -5.05 -10.16 -2.26
CA TYR A 56 -6.29 -10.92 -2.42
C TYR A 56 -7.08 -10.96 -1.11
N LYS A 57 -8.39 -10.77 -1.22
CA LYS A 57 -9.34 -11.00 -0.13
C LYS A 57 -10.12 -12.27 -0.37
N HIS A 58 -10.17 -13.09 0.68
CA HIS A 58 -11.00 -14.29 0.71
C HIS A 58 -12.43 -13.91 1.11
N LEU A 59 -13.14 -13.20 0.22
CA LEU A 59 -14.56 -12.88 0.40
C LEU A 59 -15.44 -14.07 0.02
N SER A 60 -16.69 -14.04 0.49
CA SER A 60 -17.64 -15.14 0.25
C SER A 60 -17.99 -15.22 -1.24
N GLY A 61 -17.65 -16.35 -1.87
CA GLY A 61 -18.07 -16.66 -3.25
C GLY A 61 -17.35 -15.90 -4.36
N THR A 62 -16.40 -15.01 -4.04
CA THR A 62 -15.67 -14.19 -5.01
C THR A 62 -14.18 -14.12 -4.69
N LYS A 63 -13.36 -13.97 -5.74
CA LYS A 63 -11.95 -13.59 -5.61
C LYS A 63 -11.86 -12.09 -5.83
N ASP A 64 -11.90 -11.33 -4.75
CA ASP A 64 -11.75 -9.89 -4.79
C ASP A 64 -10.34 -9.49 -4.37
N VAL A 65 -9.93 -8.32 -4.83
CA VAL A 65 -8.62 -7.73 -4.62
C VAL A 65 -8.84 -6.44 -3.83
N GLU A 66 -8.07 -6.24 -2.76
CA GLU A 66 -7.96 -4.96 -2.06
C GLU A 66 -6.65 -4.28 -2.46
N ALA A 67 -6.74 -3.06 -2.97
CA ALA A 67 -5.60 -2.16 -3.03
C ALA A 67 -5.69 -1.17 -1.86
N ILE A 68 -4.60 -1.05 -1.08
CA ILE A 68 -4.48 -0.06 0.00
C ILE A 68 -3.44 0.95 -0.44
N TRP A 69 -3.78 2.23 -0.39
CA TRP A 69 -2.80 3.29 -0.48
C TRP A 69 -2.48 3.74 0.94
N ALA A 70 -1.21 3.80 1.29
CA ALA A 70 -0.79 4.12 2.64
C ALA A 70 0.38 5.09 2.65
N TRP A 71 0.50 5.82 3.75
CA TRP A 71 1.63 6.69 4.01
C TRP A 71 2.12 6.43 5.42
N TYR A 72 3.41 6.20 5.58
CA TYR A 72 4.02 6.25 6.91
C TYR A 72 4.37 7.70 7.26
N SER A 73 3.78 8.23 8.31
CA SER A 73 4.17 9.51 8.89
C SER A 73 5.47 9.34 9.68
N PRO A 74 6.60 9.94 9.26
CA PRO A 74 7.84 9.87 10.03
C PRO A 74 7.71 10.59 11.38
N VAL A 75 6.94 11.68 11.42
CA VAL A 75 6.70 12.49 12.61
C VAL A 75 5.96 11.69 13.68
N HIS A 76 4.89 11.00 13.29
CA HIS A 76 4.08 10.22 14.23
C HIS A 76 4.54 8.76 14.36
N GLN A 77 5.55 8.36 13.58
CA GLN A 77 6.05 6.99 13.45
C GLN A 77 4.94 5.96 13.22
N ARG A 78 3.93 6.34 12.44
CA ARG A 78 2.72 5.55 12.25
C ARG A 78 2.29 5.52 10.81
N ILE A 79 1.59 4.45 10.50
CA ILE A 79 1.06 4.16 9.18
C ILE A 79 -0.36 4.68 9.14
N LEU A 80 -0.68 5.40 8.08
CA LEU A 80 -2.04 5.83 7.77
C LEU A 80 -2.48 5.23 6.45
N PRO A 81 -3.61 4.51 6.42
CA PRO A 81 -4.29 4.25 5.16
C PRO A 81 -4.80 5.60 4.62
N LEU A 82 -4.46 5.92 3.39
CA LEU A 82 -4.99 7.07 2.66
C LEU A 82 -6.31 6.71 1.98
N LEU A 83 -6.40 5.51 1.41
CA LEU A 83 -7.65 4.98 0.87
C LEU A 83 -7.57 3.47 0.67
N ARG A 84 -8.74 2.87 0.46
CA ARG A 84 -8.90 1.46 0.09
C ARG A 84 -9.73 1.35 -1.18
N VAL A 85 -9.36 0.39 -2.01
CA VAL A 85 -10.11 0.07 -3.23
C VAL A 85 -10.36 -1.43 -3.28
N PHE A 86 -11.63 -1.81 -3.43
CA PHE A 86 -12.03 -3.19 -3.66
C PHE A 86 -12.35 -3.40 -5.14
N MET A 87 -11.75 -4.40 -5.74
CA MET A 87 -11.88 -4.75 -7.16
C MET A 87 -12.12 -6.24 -7.32
N ASN A 88 -12.67 -6.65 -8.46
CA ASN A 88 -12.81 -8.06 -8.81
C ASN A 88 -11.71 -8.57 -9.77
N SER A 89 -10.72 -7.72 -10.08
CA SER A 89 -9.58 -8.04 -10.94
C SER A 89 -8.42 -7.09 -10.66
N GLU A 90 -7.21 -7.54 -10.97
CA GLU A 90 -5.97 -6.75 -10.96
C GLU A 90 -5.52 -6.41 -12.39
N ASP A 91 -6.43 -6.45 -13.37
CA ASP A 91 -6.10 -6.07 -14.75
C ASP A 91 -5.58 -4.62 -14.84
N PRO A 92 -4.51 -4.34 -15.63
CA PRO A 92 -3.94 -3.00 -15.72
C PRO A 92 -4.93 -1.92 -16.18
N ALA A 93 -5.95 -2.25 -16.98
CA ALA A 93 -6.96 -1.27 -17.38
C ALA A 93 -7.88 -0.90 -16.21
N LEU A 94 -8.26 -1.86 -15.37
CA LEU A 94 -9.02 -1.60 -14.15
C LEU A 94 -8.19 -0.79 -13.14
N LEU A 95 -6.90 -1.12 -12.98
CA LEU A 95 -6.00 -0.32 -12.14
C LEU A 95 -5.81 1.10 -12.68
N THR A 96 -5.67 1.28 -14.00
CA THR A 96 -5.67 2.62 -14.62
C THR A 96 -6.96 3.38 -14.31
N PHE A 97 -8.10 2.70 -14.41
CA PHE A 97 -9.41 3.27 -14.10
C PHE A 97 -9.53 3.65 -12.62
N MET A 98 -9.01 2.82 -11.70
CA MET A 98 -8.93 3.11 -10.27
C MET A 98 -8.21 4.43 -10.00
N TYR A 99 -6.96 4.59 -10.48
CA TYR A 99 -6.19 5.83 -10.27
C TYR A 99 -6.93 7.06 -10.83
N TYR A 100 -7.50 6.95 -12.02
CA TYR A 100 -8.27 8.03 -12.62
C TYR A 100 -9.53 8.40 -11.81
N GLN A 101 -10.28 7.40 -11.31
CA GLN A 101 -11.46 7.66 -10.49
C GLN A 101 -11.08 8.28 -9.13
N VAL A 102 -10.01 7.82 -8.49
CA VAL A 102 -9.51 8.45 -7.25
C VAL A 102 -9.21 9.92 -7.49
N HIS A 103 -8.41 10.26 -8.51
CA HIS A 103 -8.11 11.65 -8.84
C HIS A 103 -9.40 12.44 -9.09
N LYS A 104 -10.31 11.93 -9.92
CA LYS A 104 -11.58 12.59 -10.22
C LYS A 104 -12.41 12.85 -8.96
N ILE A 105 -12.50 11.90 -8.03
CA ILE A 105 -13.24 12.06 -6.78
C ILE A 105 -12.60 13.14 -5.92
N LEU A 106 -11.27 13.08 -5.73
CA LEU A 106 -10.53 14.08 -4.96
C LEU A 106 -10.76 15.49 -5.51
N GLN A 107 -10.67 15.67 -6.82
CA GLN A 107 -10.87 16.96 -7.46
C GLN A 107 -12.33 17.44 -7.38
N GLN A 108 -13.28 16.61 -7.80
CA GLN A 108 -14.67 17.04 -7.96
C GLN A 108 -15.45 17.15 -6.65
N ARG A 109 -15.13 16.29 -5.67
CA ARG A 109 -15.85 16.24 -4.40
C ARG A 109 -15.15 17.03 -3.31
N PHE A 110 -13.83 17.00 -3.28
CA PHE A 110 -13.05 17.59 -2.19
C PHE A 110 -12.25 18.83 -2.61
N GLY A 111 -12.27 19.19 -3.90
CA GLY A 111 -11.48 20.32 -4.41
C GLY A 111 -9.97 20.07 -4.39
N ILE A 112 -9.56 18.81 -4.29
CA ILE A 112 -8.16 18.39 -4.15
C ILE A 112 -7.60 18.01 -5.52
N GLU A 113 -6.75 18.87 -6.06
CA GLU A 113 -6.07 18.61 -7.33
C GLU A 113 -4.78 17.80 -7.10
N LEU A 114 -4.78 16.54 -7.53
CA LEU A 114 -3.58 15.71 -7.44
C LEU A 114 -2.56 16.09 -8.51
N LYS A 115 -1.52 16.82 -8.08
CA LYS A 115 -0.36 17.14 -8.92
C LYS A 115 0.77 16.15 -8.70
N TRP A 116 1.51 15.93 -9.78
CA TRP A 116 2.72 15.12 -9.84
C TRP A 116 3.91 15.99 -10.18
N LYS A 117 4.95 15.95 -9.36
CA LYS A 117 6.11 16.85 -9.45
C LYS A 117 6.79 16.77 -10.81
N HIS A 118 6.95 15.57 -11.37
CA HIS A 118 7.63 15.38 -12.65
C HIS A 118 6.79 15.82 -13.86
N LEU A 119 5.48 16.01 -13.71
CA LEU A 119 4.59 16.52 -14.77
C LEU A 119 4.26 18.02 -14.60
N HIS A 120 4.08 18.47 -13.36
CA HIS A 120 3.54 19.80 -13.04
C HIS A 120 4.51 20.70 -12.28
N GLY A 121 5.72 20.23 -11.97
CA GLY A 121 6.73 20.94 -11.18
C GLY A 121 6.48 20.92 -9.66
N THR A 122 5.28 20.56 -9.21
CA THR A 122 4.89 20.49 -7.79
C THR A 122 4.00 19.27 -7.50
N GLY A 123 3.79 18.98 -6.22
CA GLY A 123 2.93 17.89 -5.75
C GLY A 123 3.70 16.59 -5.45
N LEU A 124 3.03 15.46 -5.64
CA LEU A 124 3.54 14.14 -5.32
C LEU A 124 4.71 13.76 -6.23
N ILE A 125 5.76 13.19 -5.65
CA ILE A 125 6.92 12.67 -6.38
C ILE A 125 6.54 11.42 -7.15
N GLY A 126 5.81 10.50 -6.50
CA GLY A 126 5.58 9.18 -7.05
C GLY A 126 4.97 8.21 -6.05
N GLN A 127 4.95 6.94 -6.42
CA GLN A 127 4.52 5.84 -5.54
C GLN A 127 5.65 4.86 -5.27
N THR A 128 5.60 4.25 -4.09
CA THR A 128 6.37 3.07 -3.74
C THR A 128 5.48 1.83 -3.85
N ALA A 129 5.92 0.79 -4.54
CA ALA A 129 5.14 -0.44 -4.70
C ALA A 129 6.02 -1.69 -4.79
N ASP A 130 5.39 -2.87 -4.75
CA ASP A 130 6.03 -4.09 -5.24
C ASP A 130 6.30 -4.00 -6.76
N GLN A 131 7.10 -4.92 -7.28
CA GLN A 131 7.45 -5.05 -8.69
C GLN A 131 6.35 -5.76 -9.49
N ASP A 132 5.08 -5.54 -9.12
CA ASP A 132 3.92 -6.06 -9.84
C ASP A 132 3.68 -5.24 -11.12
N TRP A 133 3.83 -5.92 -12.25
CA TRP A 133 3.67 -5.33 -13.57
C TRP A 133 2.29 -4.71 -13.78
N LYS A 134 1.25 -5.26 -13.15
CA LYS A 134 -0.11 -4.80 -13.35
C LYS A 134 -0.33 -3.44 -12.70
N ASN A 135 0.10 -3.29 -11.45
CA ASN A 135 0.09 -2.01 -10.76
C ASN A 135 0.99 -0.97 -11.44
N ILE A 136 2.22 -1.36 -11.82
CA ILE A 136 3.15 -0.45 -12.51
C ILE A 136 2.50 0.12 -13.78
N ILE A 137 1.97 -0.75 -14.65
CA ILE A 137 1.32 -0.32 -15.88
C ILE A 137 0.08 0.52 -15.57
N GLY A 138 -0.77 0.09 -14.63
CA GLY A 138 -2.00 0.78 -14.28
C GLY A 138 -1.75 2.23 -13.83
N PHE A 139 -0.83 2.40 -12.89
CA PHE A 139 -0.41 3.72 -12.41
C PHE A 139 0.19 4.57 -13.53
N CYS A 140 1.15 4.02 -14.28
CA CYS A 140 1.88 4.80 -15.27
C CYS A 140 1.02 5.16 -16.49
N LYS A 141 0.05 4.30 -16.86
CA LYS A 141 -0.95 4.65 -17.90
C LYS A 141 -1.91 5.74 -17.43
N TYR A 142 -2.23 5.78 -16.13
CA TYR A 142 -2.97 6.91 -15.56
C TYR A 142 -2.16 8.20 -15.69
N LEU A 143 -0.87 8.18 -15.34
CA LEU A 143 0.02 9.34 -15.51
C LEU A 143 0.11 9.78 -16.97
N THR A 144 0.26 8.84 -17.91
CA THR A 144 0.23 9.14 -19.36
C THR A 144 -1.06 9.82 -19.80
N LYS A 145 -2.21 9.53 -19.16
CA LYS A 145 -3.50 10.15 -19.52
C LYS A 145 -3.62 11.60 -19.05
N ILE A 146 -2.97 11.95 -17.94
CA ILE A 146 -3.00 13.31 -17.37
C ILE A 146 -1.78 14.14 -17.78
N ASP A 147 -0.82 13.55 -18.48
CA ASP A 147 0.34 14.21 -19.06
C ASP A 147 -0.03 14.86 -20.41
N ASP A 148 0.11 16.18 -20.50
CA ASP A 148 -0.18 16.96 -21.71
C ASP A 148 0.65 16.49 -22.91
N GLU A 149 1.89 16.04 -22.69
CA GLU A 149 2.77 15.52 -23.73
C GLU A 149 2.51 14.03 -24.03
N ARG A 150 1.62 13.38 -23.27
CA ARG A 150 1.23 11.96 -23.42
C ARG A 150 2.42 11.01 -23.51
N ARG A 151 3.45 11.25 -22.69
CA ARG A 151 4.66 10.43 -22.69
C ARG A 151 4.31 8.99 -22.30
N PRO A 152 5.01 7.99 -22.88
CA PRO A 152 4.67 6.59 -22.70
C PRO A 152 4.82 6.14 -21.24
N TRP A 153 4.07 5.11 -20.85
CA TRP A 153 4.02 4.66 -19.46
C TRP A 153 5.41 4.25 -18.91
N GLN A 154 6.34 3.78 -19.76
CA GLN A 154 7.71 3.46 -19.33
C GLN A 154 8.49 4.72 -18.95
N TRP A 155 8.24 5.85 -19.63
CA TRP A 155 8.80 7.13 -19.25
C TRP A 155 8.24 7.57 -17.89
N GLN A 156 6.91 7.46 -17.71
CA GLN A 156 6.26 7.77 -16.42
C GLN A 156 6.84 6.93 -15.28
N ALA A 157 7.05 5.63 -15.51
CA ALA A 157 7.61 4.73 -14.52
C ALA A 157 9.01 5.17 -14.05
N LYS A 158 9.86 5.65 -14.98
CA LYS A 158 11.21 6.15 -14.63
C LYS A 158 11.18 7.41 -13.76
N HIS A 159 10.10 8.17 -13.77
CA HIS A 159 9.98 9.47 -13.10
C HIS A 159 9.12 9.43 -11.82
N ALA A 160 8.38 8.34 -11.58
CA ALA A 160 7.39 8.29 -10.51
C ALA A 160 7.30 6.96 -9.75
N MET A 161 8.12 5.95 -10.09
CA MET A 161 8.13 4.66 -9.40
C MET A 161 9.38 4.49 -8.55
N ARG A 162 9.18 4.06 -7.30
CA ARG A 162 10.20 3.42 -6.48
C ARG A 162 9.72 2.03 -6.09
N PHE A 163 10.62 1.04 -6.13
CA PHE A 163 10.29 -0.31 -5.72
C PHE A 163 10.69 -0.57 -4.27
N CYS A 164 9.85 -1.33 -3.59
CA CYS A 164 10.08 -1.73 -2.22
C CYS A 164 11.33 -2.61 -2.09
N HIS A 165 12.24 -2.23 -1.20
CA HIS A 165 13.43 -3.01 -0.88
C HIS A 165 13.10 -4.32 -0.17
N VAL A 166 12.03 -4.38 0.64
CA VAL A 166 11.61 -5.60 1.36
C VAL A 166 11.17 -6.67 0.36
N HIS A 167 10.33 -6.30 -0.61
CA HIS A 167 9.90 -7.21 -1.67
C HIS A 167 11.07 -7.65 -2.56
N PHE A 168 11.96 -6.72 -2.89
CA PHE A 168 13.20 -7.05 -3.60
C PHE A 168 14.06 -8.05 -2.81
N GLN A 169 14.27 -7.81 -1.52
CA GLN A 169 15.05 -8.69 -0.64
C GLN A 169 14.43 -10.08 -0.54
N ARG A 170 13.11 -10.19 -0.38
CA ARG A 170 12.42 -11.50 -0.42
C ARG A 170 12.65 -12.23 -1.75
N GLY A 171 12.65 -11.49 -2.85
CA GLY A 171 13.02 -12.00 -4.16
C GLY A 171 14.44 -12.56 -4.18
N VAL A 172 15.42 -11.84 -3.62
CA VAL A 172 16.80 -12.30 -3.48
C VAL A 172 16.90 -13.55 -2.60
N ASP A 173 16.23 -13.55 -1.45
CA ASP A 173 16.25 -14.66 -0.48
C ASP A 173 15.72 -15.97 -1.09
N LYS A 174 14.72 -15.91 -1.98
CA LYS A 174 14.23 -17.09 -2.74
C LYS A 174 15.30 -17.73 -3.61
N HIS A 175 16.21 -16.95 -4.17
CA HIS A 175 17.32 -17.44 -4.99
C HIS A 175 18.58 -17.76 -4.17
N CYS A 176 18.59 -17.39 -2.88
CA CYS A 176 19.71 -17.59 -1.95
C CYS A 176 19.29 -18.27 -0.62
N PRO A 177 18.51 -19.38 -0.62
CA PRO A 177 17.91 -19.92 0.60
C PRO A 177 18.91 -20.54 1.59
N ARG A 178 20.15 -20.83 1.17
CA ARG A 178 21.17 -21.55 1.95
C ARG A 178 22.58 -20.93 1.88
N GLY A 179 22.72 -19.71 1.37
CA GLY A 179 24.02 -19.05 1.18
C GLY A 179 24.47 -18.25 2.41
N GLY A 180 25.77 -18.29 2.73
CA GLY A 180 26.35 -17.40 3.74
C GLY A 180 26.20 -15.92 3.34
N ARG A 181 25.85 -15.04 4.27
CA ARG A 181 25.68 -13.58 4.05
C ARG A 181 27.02 -12.82 4.00
N ASN A 182 28.05 -13.44 3.43
CA ASN A 182 29.37 -12.82 3.35
C ASN A 182 29.43 -11.81 2.18
N PRO A 183 30.38 -10.86 2.17
CA PRO A 183 30.48 -9.83 1.12
C PRO A 183 30.71 -10.36 -0.30
N ARG A 184 31.19 -11.61 -0.46
CA ARG A 184 31.40 -12.25 -1.77
C ARG A 184 30.24 -13.14 -2.19
N SER A 185 29.22 -13.25 -1.35
CA SER A 185 28.09 -14.14 -1.57
C SER A 185 27.26 -13.69 -2.75
N ARG A 186 26.57 -14.66 -3.36
CA ARG A 186 25.52 -14.40 -4.35
C ARG A 186 24.49 -13.41 -3.81
N HIS A 187 24.07 -13.59 -2.55
CA HIS A 187 23.12 -12.70 -1.87
C HIS A 187 23.61 -11.25 -1.85
N HIS A 188 24.85 -11.02 -1.41
CA HIS A 188 25.43 -9.68 -1.34
C HIS A 188 25.52 -9.02 -2.72
N ARG A 189 25.97 -9.75 -3.75
CA ARG A 189 26.01 -9.26 -5.14
C ARG A 189 24.63 -8.94 -5.70
N MET A 190 23.60 -9.71 -5.35
CA MET A 190 22.23 -9.40 -5.77
C MET A 190 21.71 -8.16 -5.03
N MET A 191 21.99 -8.02 -3.73
CA MET A 191 21.58 -6.86 -2.92
C MET A 191 22.31 -5.57 -3.30
N SER A 192 23.54 -5.65 -3.80
CA SER A 192 24.33 -4.46 -4.19
C SER A 192 23.71 -3.66 -5.35
N LEU A 193 22.75 -4.25 -6.09
CA LEU A 193 21.95 -3.51 -7.08
C LEU A 193 21.26 -2.27 -6.49
N LEU A 194 20.85 -2.31 -5.22
CA LEU A 194 20.21 -1.17 -4.54
C LEU A 194 21.18 0.00 -4.28
N HIS A 195 22.49 -0.25 -4.36
CA HIS A 195 23.54 0.69 -3.93
C HIS A 195 24.53 1.05 -5.03
N ALA A 196 24.31 0.59 -6.27
CA ALA A 196 25.09 1.00 -7.43
C ALA A 196 25.05 2.53 -7.59
N ARG A 197 26.22 3.13 -7.80
CA ARG A 197 26.43 4.59 -7.88
C ARG A 197 26.30 5.13 -9.31
N SER A 198 26.25 4.24 -10.29
CA SER A 198 25.99 4.60 -11.68
C SER A 198 25.18 3.50 -12.38
N GLN A 199 24.61 3.83 -13.54
CA GLN A 199 23.92 2.85 -14.36
C GLN A 199 24.87 1.77 -14.87
N GLU A 200 26.11 2.14 -15.18
CA GLU A 200 27.18 1.24 -15.63
C GLU A 200 27.56 0.25 -14.53
N GLU A 201 27.69 0.72 -13.28
CA GLU A 201 27.93 -0.16 -12.13
C GLU A 201 26.77 -1.14 -11.93
N TYR A 202 25.52 -0.67 -12.03
CA TYR A 202 24.34 -1.53 -11.92
C TYR A 202 24.34 -2.65 -12.98
N ILE A 203 24.66 -2.30 -14.22
CA ILE A 203 24.77 -3.28 -15.31
C ILE A 203 25.95 -4.23 -15.10
N GLY A 204 27.11 -3.71 -14.66
CA GLY A 204 28.29 -4.53 -14.36
C GLY A 204 28.04 -5.57 -13.25
N ILE A 205 27.24 -5.23 -12.23
CA ILE A 205 26.80 -6.19 -11.20
C ILE A 205 25.96 -7.31 -11.83
N LEU A 206 25.02 -6.98 -12.72
CA LEU A 206 24.19 -7.97 -13.41
C LEU A 206 25.00 -8.87 -14.34
N ASP A 207 25.96 -8.30 -15.08
CA ASP A 207 26.86 -9.05 -15.96
C ASP A 207 27.73 -10.02 -15.14
N GLY A 208 28.21 -9.59 -13.97
CA GLY A 208 28.94 -10.44 -13.02
C GLY A 208 28.10 -11.56 -12.36
N LEU A 209 26.77 -11.52 -12.51
CA LEU A 209 25.85 -12.56 -12.06
C LEU A 209 25.40 -13.49 -13.19
N GLN A 210 25.72 -13.20 -14.46
CA GLN A 210 25.17 -13.90 -15.63
C GLN A 210 25.47 -15.41 -15.66
N ASN A 211 26.61 -15.81 -15.09
CA ASN A 211 27.04 -17.22 -15.03
C ASN A 211 26.51 -17.97 -13.79
N GLU A 212 25.73 -17.31 -12.92
CA GLU A 212 25.16 -17.94 -11.73
C GLU A 212 23.94 -18.79 -12.10
N PRO A 213 23.96 -20.12 -11.83
CA PRO A 213 22.86 -20.99 -12.22
C PRO A 213 21.54 -20.59 -11.57
N GLY A 214 20.49 -20.49 -12.39
CA GLY A 214 19.11 -20.22 -11.94
C GLY A 214 18.80 -18.76 -11.68
N LEU A 215 19.66 -17.83 -12.16
CA LEU A 215 19.43 -16.38 -12.10
C LEU A 215 19.06 -15.76 -13.45
N GLU A 216 19.00 -16.51 -14.54
CA GLU A 216 18.89 -15.99 -15.91
C GLU A 216 17.64 -15.10 -16.08
N HIS A 217 16.48 -15.61 -15.67
CA HIS A 217 15.22 -14.85 -15.71
C HIS A 217 15.21 -13.68 -14.72
N TRP A 218 15.81 -13.85 -13.54
CA TRP A 218 15.89 -12.79 -12.54
C TRP A 218 16.74 -11.63 -13.07
N ILE A 219 17.90 -11.91 -13.67
CA ILE A 219 18.80 -10.93 -14.27
C ILE A 219 18.10 -10.21 -15.42
N LEU A 220 17.44 -10.95 -16.32
CA LEU A 220 16.67 -10.35 -17.42
C LEU A 220 15.61 -9.38 -16.89
N HIS A 221 14.87 -9.80 -15.86
CA HIS A 221 13.88 -8.96 -15.19
C HIS A 221 14.53 -7.71 -14.54
N LYS A 222 15.63 -7.86 -13.80
CA LYS A 222 16.33 -6.72 -13.15
C LYS A 222 17.03 -5.79 -14.14
N ARG A 223 17.34 -6.26 -15.34
CA ARG A 223 17.91 -5.45 -16.44
C ARG A 223 16.86 -4.58 -17.12
N HIS A 224 15.57 -4.93 -17.03
CA HIS A 224 14.50 -4.17 -17.66
C HIS A 224 14.52 -2.70 -17.24
N LEU A 225 14.38 -1.79 -18.21
CA LEU A 225 14.54 -0.34 -18.02
C LEU A 225 13.70 0.23 -16.87
N VAL A 226 12.45 -0.19 -16.78
CA VAL A 226 11.53 0.22 -15.70
C VAL A 226 11.95 -0.36 -14.36
N ILE A 227 12.37 -1.63 -14.33
CA ILE A 227 12.72 -2.33 -13.09
C ILE A 227 13.97 -1.72 -12.46
N ARG A 228 15.03 -1.50 -13.26
CA ARG A 228 16.25 -0.87 -12.74
C ARG A 228 16.01 0.56 -12.27
N ALA A 229 15.21 1.33 -13.00
CA ALA A 229 14.91 2.73 -12.66
C ALA A 229 14.13 2.87 -11.35
N GLY A 230 13.22 1.93 -11.06
CA GLY A 230 12.52 1.93 -9.78
C GLY A 230 13.31 1.28 -8.64
N LEU A 231 14.36 0.50 -8.91
CA LEU A 231 15.18 -0.15 -7.86
C LEU A 231 16.35 0.73 -7.39
N ASN A 232 16.94 1.51 -8.28
CA ASN A 232 18.16 2.25 -8.00
C ASN A 232 18.07 3.68 -8.54
N GLN A 233 18.41 4.65 -7.69
CA GLN A 233 18.36 6.09 -8.00
C GLN A 233 19.21 6.44 -9.23
N SER A 234 20.39 5.85 -9.38
CA SER A 234 21.32 6.09 -10.49
C SER A 234 20.75 5.65 -11.85
N CYS A 235 19.71 4.80 -11.84
CA CYS A 235 18.98 4.39 -13.04
C CYS A 235 17.65 5.14 -13.22
N SER A 236 17.25 5.93 -12.21
CA SER A 236 15.98 6.65 -12.14
C SER A 236 16.11 8.04 -12.75
N ALA A 237 14.98 8.61 -13.15
CA ALA A 237 14.90 10.03 -13.48
C ALA A 237 14.39 10.88 -12.30
N ILE A 238 14.08 10.25 -11.16
CA ILE A 238 13.74 10.93 -9.91
C ILE A 238 15.02 11.56 -9.34
N SER A 239 14.94 12.83 -8.94
CA SER A 239 16.07 13.54 -8.35
C SER A 239 16.56 12.83 -7.08
N GLN A 240 17.85 12.96 -6.75
CA GLN A 240 18.42 12.31 -5.57
C GLN A 240 17.72 12.73 -4.27
N GLU A 241 17.36 14.01 -4.15
CA GLU A 241 16.62 14.57 -3.01
C GLU A 241 15.24 13.92 -2.90
N ASP A 242 14.47 13.92 -3.99
CA ASP A 242 13.13 13.35 -4.01
C ASP A 242 13.17 11.84 -3.75
N TRP A 243 14.11 11.13 -4.38
CA TRP A 243 14.30 9.70 -4.16
C TRP A 243 14.51 9.39 -2.69
N ASN A 244 15.40 10.13 -2.01
CA ASN A 244 15.70 9.92 -0.59
C ASN A 244 14.51 10.24 0.33
N SER A 245 13.61 11.13 -0.10
CA SER A 245 12.39 11.44 0.64
C SER A 245 11.28 10.39 0.47
N MET A 246 11.30 9.62 -0.63
CA MET A 246 10.36 8.51 -0.83
C MET A 246 10.66 7.35 0.12
N GLN A 247 9.63 6.63 0.53
CA GLN A 247 9.79 5.45 1.38
C GLN A 247 10.32 4.26 0.59
N SER A 248 11.27 3.52 1.18
CA SER A 248 11.92 2.36 0.56
C SER A 248 11.39 1.01 1.05
N HIS A 249 10.50 0.99 2.05
CA HIS A 249 10.13 -0.22 2.78
C HIS A 249 8.62 -0.30 3.03
N THR A 250 7.96 -1.27 2.38
CA THR A 250 6.52 -1.52 2.52
C THR A 250 6.14 -2.45 3.68
N ASN A 251 7.04 -2.72 4.64
CA ASN A 251 6.69 -3.47 5.86
C ASN A 251 5.41 -2.90 6.50
N THR A 252 5.27 -1.58 6.36
CA THR A 252 4.13 -0.78 6.71
C THR A 252 2.81 -1.25 6.05
N THR A 253 2.72 -1.28 4.73
CA THR A 253 1.45 -1.56 4.04
C THR A 253 1.06 -3.04 4.14
N GLU A 254 2.04 -3.94 4.22
CA GLU A 254 1.78 -5.36 4.49
C GLU A 254 1.14 -5.59 5.86
N VAL A 255 1.59 -4.86 6.89
CA VAL A 255 0.96 -4.91 8.23
C VAL A 255 -0.49 -4.44 8.16
N LEU A 256 -0.81 -3.43 7.34
CA LEU A 256 -2.21 -3.01 7.14
C LEU A 256 -3.05 -4.10 6.47
N HIS A 257 -2.49 -4.83 5.50
CA HIS A 257 -3.18 -5.96 4.88
C HIS A 257 -3.40 -7.09 5.87
N ASP A 258 -2.41 -7.41 6.70
CA ASP A 258 -2.49 -8.43 7.74
C ASP A 258 -3.54 -8.06 8.80
N ILE A 259 -3.58 -6.79 9.22
CA ILE A 259 -4.59 -6.26 10.14
C ILE A 259 -5.97 -6.31 9.48
N SER A 260 -6.10 -5.78 8.27
CA SER A 260 -7.33 -5.82 7.49
C SER A 260 -7.86 -7.24 7.41
N TYR A 261 -7.02 -8.20 7.03
CA TYR A 261 -7.38 -9.62 6.90
C TYR A 261 -7.81 -10.28 8.21
N ARG A 262 -7.10 -10.04 9.32
CA ARG A 262 -7.44 -10.63 10.63
C ARG A 262 -8.78 -10.14 11.16
N TRP A 263 -9.11 -8.88 10.90
CA TRP A 263 -10.26 -8.20 11.51
C TRP A 263 -11.48 -8.13 10.59
N SER A 264 -11.30 -8.10 9.26
CA SER A 264 -12.42 -8.15 8.31
C SER A 264 -13.09 -9.52 8.28
N GLY A 265 -12.43 -10.54 8.80
CA GLY A 265 -12.87 -11.93 8.74
C GLY A 265 -12.62 -12.57 7.37
N ARG A 266 -12.78 -13.90 7.32
CA ARG A 266 -12.69 -14.70 6.08
C ARG A 266 -14.08 -15.13 5.67
N TYR A 267 -14.31 -15.22 4.36
CA TYR A 267 -15.56 -15.66 3.74
C TYR A 267 -16.78 -14.81 4.15
N VAL A 268 -16.54 -13.52 4.40
CA VAL A 268 -17.60 -12.53 4.66
C VAL A 268 -18.06 -11.87 3.36
N THR A 269 -19.21 -11.20 3.41
CA THR A 269 -19.65 -10.37 2.28
C THR A 269 -18.75 -9.14 2.12
N LEU A 270 -18.68 -8.58 0.90
CA LEU A 270 -17.94 -7.36 0.62
C LEU A 270 -18.37 -6.19 1.52
N LEU A 271 -19.67 -6.01 1.77
CA LEU A 271 -20.16 -4.94 2.64
C LEU A 271 -19.68 -5.12 4.09
N THR A 272 -19.70 -6.34 4.61
CA THR A 272 -19.18 -6.65 5.95
C THR A 272 -17.68 -6.34 6.05
N CYS A 273 -16.92 -6.70 5.01
CA CYS A 273 -15.50 -6.38 4.91
C CYS A 273 -15.28 -4.86 4.94
N ILE A 274 -15.97 -4.11 4.06
CA ILE A 274 -15.89 -2.64 3.99
C ILE A 274 -16.21 -2.00 5.34
N LYS A 275 -17.28 -2.40 6.03
CA LYS A 275 -17.64 -1.85 7.35
C LYS A 275 -16.60 -2.16 8.43
N SER A 276 -15.87 -3.26 8.30
CA SER A 276 -14.78 -3.60 9.22
C SER A 276 -13.56 -2.73 8.96
N CYS A 277 -13.17 -2.56 7.69
CA CYS A 277 -12.09 -1.65 7.30
C CYS A 277 -12.42 -0.19 7.65
N GLN A 278 -13.66 0.25 7.47
CA GLN A 278 -14.15 1.58 7.85
C GLN A 278 -13.83 1.90 9.32
N LYS A 279 -14.11 0.97 10.23
CA LYS A 279 -13.81 1.15 11.66
C LYS A 279 -12.31 1.26 11.93
N GLN A 280 -11.48 0.51 11.21
CA GLN A 280 -10.02 0.56 11.37
C GLN A 280 -9.45 1.89 10.91
N ASP A 281 -9.90 2.36 9.75
CA ASP A 281 -9.42 3.61 9.17
C ASP A 281 -9.85 4.78 10.06
N LEU A 282 -11.05 4.75 10.65
CA LEU A 282 -11.48 5.73 11.65
C LEU A 282 -10.62 5.73 12.92
N VAL A 283 -10.22 4.55 13.41
CA VAL A 283 -9.30 4.44 14.55
C VAL A 283 -7.92 4.98 14.20
N ALA A 284 -7.39 4.65 13.02
CA ALA A 284 -6.10 5.15 12.56
C ALA A 284 -6.10 6.69 12.47
N LEU A 285 -7.17 7.28 11.93
CA LEU A 285 -7.36 8.73 11.87
C LEU A 285 -7.46 9.37 13.25
N SER A 286 -8.26 8.79 14.14
CA SER A 286 -8.42 9.31 15.51
C SER A 286 -7.09 9.31 16.27
N LEU A 287 -6.29 8.25 16.11
CA LEU A 287 -4.96 8.15 16.70
C LEU A 287 -3.98 9.18 16.10
N TYR A 288 -4.08 9.43 14.79
CA TYR A 288 -3.29 10.44 14.11
C TYR A 288 -3.63 11.84 14.63
N ASP A 289 -4.91 12.22 14.59
CA ASP A 289 -5.38 13.55 15.04
C ASP A 289 -5.04 13.80 16.51
N THR A 290 -5.20 12.80 17.38
CA THR A 290 -4.81 12.90 18.79
C THR A 290 -3.31 13.18 18.95
N ASN A 291 -2.47 12.48 18.18
CA ASN A 291 -1.03 12.68 18.24
C ASN A 291 -0.63 14.06 17.69
N THR A 292 -1.26 14.51 16.61
CA THR A 292 -1.05 15.84 16.02
C THR A 292 -1.46 16.96 16.97
N ARG A 293 -2.63 16.85 17.62
CA ARG A 293 -3.16 17.91 18.49
C ARG A 293 -2.52 17.97 19.87
N PHE A 294 -2.18 16.82 20.44
CA PHE A 294 -1.76 16.72 21.84
C PHE A 294 -0.33 16.24 22.03
N GLY A 295 0.38 15.85 20.96
CA GLY A 295 1.72 15.26 21.05
C GLY A 295 1.75 13.90 21.75
N VAL A 296 0.58 13.30 21.99
CA VAL A 296 0.45 12.03 22.71
C VAL A 296 0.46 10.89 21.71
N SER A 297 1.59 10.20 21.60
CA SER A 297 1.59 8.86 21.00
C SER A 297 0.88 7.92 21.96
N ILE A 298 -0.29 7.40 21.57
CA ILE A 298 -0.97 6.30 22.27
C ILE A 298 -0.20 5.01 21.97
N GLY A 299 1.01 4.94 22.51
CA GLY A 299 1.92 3.80 22.53
C GLY A 299 2.40 3.49 23.95
N TYR A 300 1.87 4.20 24.96
CA TYR A 300 2.10 3.84 26.36
C TYR A 300 1.29 2.58 26.69
N GLN A 301 1.84 1.40 26.38
CA GLN A 301 1.61 0.28 27.27
C GLN A 301 2.31 0.63 28.57
N ASP A 302 1.53 0.90 29.60
CA ASP A 302 2.06 1.01 30.95
C ASP A 302 2.76 -0.31 31.29
N THR A 303 4.09 -0.28 31.28
CA THR A 303 4.94 -1.44 31.61
C THR A 303 5.05 -1.63 33.12
N SER A 304 4.49 -0.73 33.92
CA SER A 304 4.40 -0.91 35.35
C SER A 304 3.53 -2.14 35.68
N LEU A 305 3.93 -2.86 36.72
CA LEU A 305 3.14 -3.98 37.25
C LEU A 305 1.71 -3.54 37.60
N THR A 306 1.52 -2.28 37.99
CA THR A 306 0.25 -1.63 38.31
C THR A 306 -0.68 -1.49 37.09
N GLY A 307 -0.16 -1.17 35.90
CA GLY A 307 -0.96 -1.04 34.67
C GLY A 307 -1.48 -2.36 34.10
N ARG A 308 -0.91 -3.50 34.52
CA ARG A 308 -1.30 -4.85 34.03
C ARG A 308 -2.46 -5.49 34.80
N TYR A 309 -2.76 -5.03 36.02
CA TYR A 309 -3.80 -5.63 36.87
C TYR A 309 -5.27 -5.41 36.42
N PRO A 310 -5.65 -4.32 35.71
CA PRO A 310 -7.04 -4.15 35.26
C PRO A 310 -7.43 -5.06 34.09
N LEU A 311 -6.49 -5.40 33.20
CA LEU A 311 -6.76 -6.25 32.02
C LEU A 311 -6.84 -7.75 32.39
N ALA A 312 -6.09 -8.19 33.39
CA ALA A 312 -6.14 -9.57 33.88
C ALA A 312 -7.44 -9.86 34.67
N SER A 313 -7.99 -8.87 35.38
CA SER A 313 -9.22 -9.04 36.17
C SER A 313 -10.51 -9.03 35.32
N TYR A 314 -10.49 -8.44 34.12
CA TYR A 314 -11.59 -8.52 33.16
C TYR A 314 -11.68 -9.87 32.44
N LEU A 315 -10.54 -10.51 32.12
CA LEU A 315 -10.51 -11.79 31.39
C LEU A 315 -10.85 -13.01 32.28
N VAL A 316 -10.68 -12.91 33.59
CA VAL A 316 -11.01 -14.00 34.54
C VAL A 316 -12.49 -14.00 34.95
N ARG A 317 -13.21 -12.88 34.80
CA ARG A 317 -14.64 -12.80 35.17
C ARG A 317 -15.61 -13.29 34.08
N SER A 318 -15.14 -13.52 32.85
CA SER A 318 -15.95 -14.02 31.73
C SER A 318 -15.89 -15.54 31.52
N SER A 319 -15.13 -16.30 32.31
CA SER A 319 -15.02 -17.77 32.18
C SER A 319 -15.76 -18.59 33.24
N THR A 320 -16.60 -17.97 34.08
CA THR A 320 -17.32 -18.66 35.17
C THR A 320 -18.80 -18.27 35.27
N ARG A 321 -19.58 -18.58 34.22
CA ARG A 321 -21.02 -18.91 34.25
C ARG A 321 -21.30 -19.67 32.95
N GLY A 322 -21.76 -20.91 32.84
CA GLY A 322 -22.27 -21.93 33.73
C GLY A 322 -23.13 -22.83 32.82
N ILE A 323 -22.70 -24.07 32.55
CA ILE A 323 -23.53 -25.09 31.91
C ILE A 323 -23.33 -26.39 32.69
N ILE A 324 -24.30 -26.71 33.53
CA ILE A 324 -24.43 -27.98 34.25
C ILE A 324 -25.34 -28.84 33.38
N TYR A 325 -24.85 -29.99 32.89
CA TYR A 325 -25.70 -31.06 32.39
C TYR A 325 -25.76 -32.18 33.45
N PRO A 326 -26.95 -32.73 33.78
CA PRO A 326 -27.08 -33.80 34.74
C PRO A 326 -26.59 -35.13 34.14
N LYS A 327 -25.88 -35.93 34.93
CA LYS A 327 -25.49 -37.31 34.58
C LYS A 327 -26.71 -38.24 34.73
N PRO A 328 -26.91 -39.20 33.82
CA PRO A 328 -27.93 -40.23 33.97
C PRO A 328 -27.49 -41.31 34.96
N LEU A 329 -28.48 -41.90 35.63
CA LEU A 329 -28.38 -43.19 36.33
C LEU A 329 -28.35 -44.34 35.33
#